data_AF-A0A7G2IYI2-F1
#
_entry.id   AF-A0A7G2IYI2-F1
#
_cell.length_a   1.000
_cell.length_b   1.000
_cell.length_c   1.000
_cell.angle_alpha   90.00
_cell.angle_beta   90.00
_cell.angle_gamma   90.00
#
_symmetry.space_group_name_H-M   'P 1'
#
loop_
_entity.id
_entity.type
_entity.pdbx_description
1 polymer ?
#
loop_
_entity_poly.entity_id
_entity_poly.type
_entity_poly.pdbx_seq_one_letter_code
_entity_poly.pdbx_strand_id
1 'polypeptide(L)'
;MVRVGWSDDYAEALKQPVDAQTPAKALPENWWDYPAALGKCTSDLEVTKRQWGAFYGTDLELQLRRRGIDTIVLCGISTNIGVESTARNAWELGFSLIIAEDACSAASAEQHQGSMTHIFPPHCARSQRGGDFASAMIYIGLPQWSHPKWVRLGITSLEEYARHFNCVEGNTTLYALPKADIVARWQAQTTDTFRFCFKFPATISHKAALRNCDDLVQEFFLCACRRWNRALDNTGCNYPRLFSPRDLPALWQFLDALPKCFTYGVEVRHPDFFAKGEAEQLFNRGLHERGVNRVILDSRPVHAAIPHTEAIRDAQRKKPKVPVHAVVTANHPMVRFIGSDDMAQNSALFAVWLTKLSLWHHTTTPYLFLHTPDIAQAPELVDTLWADLRNALPEIGSAPSIPQQSSLF
;
A
#
# COMPACT_ATOMS: atom_id res chain seq x y z
N MET A 1 26.63 6.52 4.97
CA MET A 1 26.94 7.46 6.06
C MET A 1 27.43 8.78 5.49
N VAL A 2 26.75 9.87 5.83
CA VAL A 2 27.14 11.23 5.41
C VAL A 2 27.52 12.02 6.65
N ARG A 3 28.67 12.69 6.63
CA ARG A 3 29.09 13.62 7.68
C ARG A 3 29.53 14.94 7.11
N VAL A 4 29.42 16.00 7.91
CA VAL A 4 29.94 17.32 7.57
C VAL A 4 31.24 17.57 8.30
N GLY A 5 32.22 18.10 7.58
CA GLY A 5 33.32 18.78 8.24
C GLY A 5 34.48 19.11 7.30
N TRP A 6 35.62 19.49 7.86
CA TRP A 6 36.72 20.15 7.15
C TRP A 6 38.08 19.61 7.62
N SER A 7 39.14 19.89 6.87
CA SER A 7 40.52 19.73 7.34
C SER A 7 40.80 20.55 8.61
N ASP A 8 41.84 20.17 9.36
CA ASP A 8 42.22 20.81 10.63
C ASP A 8 42.49 22.32 10.50
N ASP A 9 42.95 22.76 9.34
CA ASP A 9 43.19 24.16 8.99
C ASP A 9 41.95 24.89 8.43
N TYR A 10 40.81 24.19 8.36
CA TYR A 10 39.55 24.68 7.78
C TYR A 10 39.71 25.24 6.36
N ALA A 11 40.69 24.75 5.59
CA ALA A 11 40.96 25.24 4.23
C ALA A 11 39.75 25.10 3.30
N GLU A 12 38.96 24.06 3.50
CA GLU A 12 37.80 23.70 2.66
C GLU A 12 36.48 24.36 3.13
N ALA A 13 36.51 25.11 4.23
CA ALA A 13 35.32 25.81 4.75
C ALA A 13 35.00 27.04 3.90
N LEU A 14 33.71 27.35 3.70
CA LEU A 14 33.32 28.56 2.97
C LEU A 14 33.72 29.82 3.73
N LYS A 15 34.34 30.76 3.01
CA LYS A 15 34.79 32.06 3.53
C LYS A 15 34.06 33.21 2.82
N GLN A 16 32.74 33.09 2.64
CA GLN A 16 31.94 34.12 1.99
C GLN A 16 31.65 35.28 2.94
N PRO A 17 31.52 36.53 2.45
CA PRO A 17 31.04 37.64 3.26
C PRO A 17 29.60 37.37 3.70
N VAL A 18 29.32 37.56 4.99
CA VAL A 18 28.00 37.31 5.60
C VAL A 18 27.60 38.48 6.50
N ASP A 19 26.30 38.78 6.55
CA ASP A 19 25.75 39.89 7.35
C ASP A 19 25.85 39.62 8.87
N ALA A 20 25.80 38.36 9.27
CA ALA A 20 25.92 37.93 10.66
C ALA A 20 26.96 36.81 10.77
N GLN A 21 28.11 37.14 11.36
CA GLN A 21 29.17 36.19 11.59
C GLN A 21 28.83 35.33 12.81
N THR A 22 28.67 34.03 12.61
CA THR A 22 28.51 33.11 13.75
C THR A 22 29.88 32.91 14.40
N PRO A 23 30.05 33.14 15.71
CA PRO A 23 31.34 32.92 16.36
C PRO A 23 31.74 31.45 16.20
N ALA A 24 32.99 31.20 15.82
CA ALA A 24 33.54 29.86 15.69
C ALA A 24 33.49 29.17 17.05
N LYS A 25 32.52 28.28 17.24
CA LYS A 25 32.53 27.34 18.37
C LYS A 25 33.52 26.24 18.02
N ALA A 26 34.45 25.96 18.93
CA ALA A 26 35.27 24.75 18.84
C ALA A 26 34.32 23.55 18.72
N LEU A 27 34.53 22.74 17.67
CA LEU A 27 33.78 21.50 17.51
C LEU A 27 34.22 20.54 18.63
N PRO A 28 33.29 19.76 19.23
CA PRO A 28 33.64 18.71 20.18
C PRO A 28 34.66 17.73 19.61
N GLU A 29 35.51 17.13 20.45
CA GLU A 29 36.52 16.15 20.01
C GLU A 29 35.90 14.96 19.24
N ASN A 30 34.70 14.54 19.63
CA ASN A 30 33.97 13.44 19.01
C ASN A 30 33.07 13.87 17.84
N TRP A 31 33.20 15.10 17.32
CA TRP A 31 32.38 15.60 16.21
C TRP A 31 32.50 14.75 14.94
N TRP A 32 33.65 14.10 14.76
CA TRP A 32 33.94 13.28 13.58
C TRP A 32 33.45 11.84 13.66
N ASP A 33 33.05 11.41 14.87
CA ASP A 33 32.75 10.03 15.19
C ASP A 33 31.26 9.73 15.03
N TYR A 34 30.96 8.66 14.30
CA TYR A 34 29.59 8.17 14.21
C TYR A 34 29.20 7.49 15.53
N PRO A 35 28.02 7.81 16.10
CA PRO A 35 27.51 7.10 17.27
C PRO A 35 27.45 5.58 17.04
N ALA A 36 27.91 4.79 18.00
CA ALA A 36 27.89 3.32 17.92
C ALA A 36 26.47 2.76 17.69
N ALA A 37 25.44 3.44 18.21
CA ALA A 37 24.04 3.08 18.02
C ALA A 37 23.58 3.09 16.55
N LEU A 38 24.30 3.77 15.65
CA LEU A 38 24.01 3.73 14.21
C LEU A 38 24.41 2.40 13.56
N GLY A 39 25.16 1.54 14.25
CA GLY A 39 25.48 0.19 13.76
C GLY A 39 26.27 0.18 12.45
N LYS A 40 27.11 1.20 12.22
CA LYS A 40 27.87 1.37 10.97
C LYS A 40 28.68 0.10 10.64
N CYS A 41 28.47 -0.43 9.45
CA CYS A 41 29.19 -1.57 8.90
C CYS A 41 30.38 -1.09 8.04
N THR A 42 31.36 -1.97 7.84
CA THR A 42 32.52 -1.69 6.97
C THR A 42 32.15 -1.55 5.49
N SER A 43 31.00 -2.09 5.08
CA SER A 43 30.46 -1.98 3.72
C SER A 43 29.75 -0.66 3.44
N ASP A 44 29.51 0.16 4.47
CA ASP A 44 28.75 1.39 4.31
C ASP A 44 29.55 2.45 3.57
N LEU A 45 28.92 3.09 2.59
CA LEU A 45 29.55 4.20 1.87
C LEU A 45 29.70 5.41 2.79
N GLU A 46 30.88 6.01 2.78
CA GLU A 46 31.17 7.21 3.56
C GLU A 46 31.33 8.41 2.65
N VAL A 47 30.50 9.41 2.86
CA VAL A 47 30.55 10.68 2.15
C VAL A 47 30.83 11.79 3.14
N THR A 48 31.94 12.51 2.93
CA THR A 48 32.25 13.71 3.72
C THR A 48 31.88 14.93 2.89
N LYS A 49 30.83 15.64 3.30
CA LYS A 49 30.40 16.89 2.67
C LYS A 49 31.08 18.07 3.35
N ARG A 50 31.44 19.09 2.57
CA ARG A 50 32.01 20.36 3.07
C ARG A 50 30.97 21.47 3.23
N GLN A 51 29.74 21.22 2.75
CA GLN A 51 28.63 22.18 2.67
C GLN A 51 27.36 21.64 3.32
N TRP A 52 26.26 22.39 3.23
CA TRP A 52 24.95 21.99 3.75
C TRP A 52 24.39 20.76 3.04
N GLY A 53 24.29 20.79 1.71
CA GLY A 53 23.83 19.65 0.91
C GLY A 53 24.88 18.54 0.77
N ALA A 54 24.44 17.29 0.70
CA ALA A 54 25.32 16.13 0.58
C ALA A 54 25.82 15.87 -0.85
N PHE A 55 25.17 16.42 -1.87
CA PHE A 55 25.51 16.18 -3.29
C PHE A 55 26.62 17.10 -3.81
N TYR A 56 26.62 18.36 -3.40
CA TYR A 56 27.56 19.34 -3.94
C TYR A 56 29.00 19.03 -3.52
N GLY A 57 29.88 18.85 -4.50
CA GLY A 57 31.30 18.57 -4.27
C GLY A 57 31.60 17.19 -3.69
N THR A 58 30.68 16.23 -3.85
CA THR A 58 30.87 14.82 -3.43
C THR A 58 30.59 13.87 -4.60
N ASP A 59 30.88 12.58 -4.41
CA ASP A 59 30.57 11.53 -5.39
C ASP A 59 29.20 10.85 -5.13
N LEU A 60 28.38 11.38 -4.22
CA LEU A 60 27.14 10.74 -3.76
C LEU A 60 26.18 10.42 -4.92
N GLU A 61 25.93 11.36 -5.83
CA GLU A 61 25.05 11.12 -6.98
C GLU A 61 25.54 9.94 -7.84
N LEU A 62 26.83 9.95 -8.17
CA LEU A 62 27.44 8.91 -9.00
C LEU A 62 27.32 7.54 -8.32
N GLN A 63 27.55 7.48 -7.01
CA GLN A 63 27.43 6.25 -6.22
C GLN A 63 25.99 5.72 -6.21
N LEU A 64 24.99 6.59 -6.05
CA LEU A 64 23.57 6.20 -6.07
C LEU A 64 23.15 5.69 -7.45
N ARG A 65 23.48 6.43 -8.52
CA ARG A 65 23.10 6.06 -9.90
C ARG A 65 23.75 4.76 -10.36
N ARG A 66 25.03 4.53 -10.06
CA ARG A 66 25.73 3.28 -10.42
C ARG A 66 25.14 2.04 -9.75
N ARG A 67 24.39 2.23 -8.65
CA ARG A 67 23.69 1.16 -7.91
C ARG A 67 22.22 1.04 -8.27
N GLY A 68 21.72 1.83 -9.24
CA GLY A 68 20.32 1.82 -9.64
C GLY A 68 19.37 2.31 -8.54
N ILE A 69 19.86 3.12 -7.59
CA ILE A 69 19.04 3.66 -6.50
C ILE A 69 18.27 4.86 -7.04
N ASP A 70 16.95 4.85 -6.88
CA ASP A 70 16.04 5.94 -7.27
C ASP A 70 15.37 6.63 -6.08
N THR A 71 15.44 6.02 -4.88
CA THR A 71 14.75 6.47 -3.68
C THR A 71 15.72 6.64 -2.52
N ILE A 72 15.64 7.78 -1.84
CA ILE A 72 16.50 8.15 -0.71
C ILE A 72 15.65 8.31 0.55
N VAL A 73 15.96 7.52 1.57
CA VAL A 73 15.48 7.76 2.93
C VAL A 73 16.48 8.68 3.63
N LEU A 74 16.01 9.85 4.05
CA LEU A 74 16.86 10.90 4.61
C LEU A 74 16.48 11.19 6.07
N CYS A 75 17.52 11.27 6.92
CA CYS A 75 17.42 11.64 8.33
C CYS A 75 18.69 12.40 8.75
N GLY A 76 18.69 12.93 9.98
CA GLY A 76 19.89 13.52 10.59
C GLY A 76 19.74 14.98 11.04
N ILE A 77 20.87 15.65 11.19
CA ILE A 77 20.98 16.95 11.86
C ILE A 77 21.81 17.91 10.98
N SER A 78 21.42 19.18 10.77
CA SER A 78 20.16 19.81 11.20
C SER A 78 19.06 19.63 10.15
N THR A 79 17.81 19.50 10.60
CA THR A 79 16.62 19.35 9.76
C THR A 79 16.51 20.45 8.71
N ASN A 80 16.60 21.70 9.15
CA ASN A 80 16.43 22.91 8.32
C ASN A 80 17.69 23.35 7.57
N ILE A 81 18.80 22.61 7.70
CA ILE A 81 20.07 22.97 7.08
C ILE A 81 20.55 21.81 6.20
N GLY A 82 21.14 20.78 6.80
CA GLY A 82 21.79 19.72 6.04
C GLY A 82 20.79 18.75 5.41
N VAL A 83 19.76 18.36 6.18
CA VAL A 83 18.69 17.48 5.70
C VAL A 83 17.90 18.20 4.61
N GLU A 84 17.42 19.41 4.88
CA GLU A 84 16.65 20.19 3.90
C GLU A 84 17.41 20.45 2.60
N SER A 85 18.66 20.93 2.67
CA SER A 85 19.45 21.20 1.46
C SER A 85 19.66 19.92 0.62
N THR A 86 19.92 18.80 1.30
CA THR A 86 20.13 17.50 0.63
C THR A 86 18.84 17.01 -0.02
N ALA A 87 17.70 17.17 0.65
CA ALA A 87 16.40 16.79 0.09
C ALA A 87 16.06 17.61 -1.17
N ARG A 88 16.26 18.93 -1.14
CA ARG A 88 16.02 19.78 -2.31
C ARG A 88 16.86 19.35 -3.51
N ASN A 89 18.17 19.14 -3.29
CA ASN A 89 19.05 18.70 -4.37
C ASN A 89 18.71 17.30 -4.89
N ALA A 90 18.37 16.35 -4.01
CA ALA A 90 17.93 15.02 -4.42
C ALA A 90 16.68 15.08 -5.31
N TRP A 91 15.71 15.92 -4.94
CA TRP A 91 14.48 16.10 -5.72
C TRP A 91 14.79 16.71 -7.09
N GLU A 92 15.64 17.74 -7.16
CA GLU A 92 16.10 18.36 -8.42
C GLU A 92 16.83 17.37 -9.34
N LEU A 93 17.56 16.41 -8.75
CA LEU A 93 18.27 15.35 -9.46
C LEU A 93 17.37 14.16 -9.86
N GLY A 94 16.08 14.20 -9.51
CA GLY A 94 15.08 13.20 -9.89
C GLY A 94 14.98 12.00 -8.94
N PHE A 95 15.53 12.07 -7.72
CA PHE A 95 15.36 11.03 -6.72
C PHE A 95 14.04 11.18 -5.96
N SER A 96 13.39 10.05 -5.68
CA SER A 96 12.27 9.97 -4.74
C SER A 96 12.79 10.13 -3.30
N LEU A 97 12.03 10.83 -2.45
CA LEU A 97 12.49 11.16 -1.09
C LEU A 97 11.49 10.71 -0.03
N ILE A 98 12.03 10.08 1.01
CA ILE A 98 11.35 9.77 2.26
C ILE A 98 12.11 10.45 3.38
N ILE A 99 11.46 11.33 4.15
CA ILE A 99 12.07 11.95 5.33
C ILE A 99 11.61 11.17 6.57
N ALA A 100 12.56 10.65 7.35
CA ALA A 100 12.29 10.06 8.66
C ALA A 100 12.30 11.16 9.72
N GLU A 101 11.12 11.74 9.98
CA GLU A 101 10.94 12.96 10.78
C GLU A 101 11.49 12.84 12.20
N ASP A 102 11.25 11.73 12.87
CA ASP A 102 11.70 11.47 14.25
C ASP A 102 13.20 11.15 14.38
N ALA A 103 13.84 10.81 13.26
CA ALA A 103 15.29 10.72 13.16
C ALA A 103 15.93 12.03 12.68
N CYS A 104 15.16 13.12 12.61
CA CYS A 104 15.66 14.45 12.31
C CYS A 104 15.62 15.34 13.55
N SER A 105 16.60 16.21 13.71
CA SER A 105 16.56 17.25 14.75
C SER A 105 17.11 18.58 14.24
N ALA A 106 16.71 19.68 14.90
CA ALA A 106 17.19 21.03 14.63
C ALA A 106 17.46 21.78 15.93
N ALA A 107 18.06 22.97 15.85
CA ALA A 107 18.38 23.76 17.04
C ALA A 107 17.12 24.26 17.80
N SER A 108 15.97 24.38 17.11
CA SER A 108 14.68 24.64 17.75
C SER A 108 13.55 23.86 17.10
N ALA A 109 12.46 23.63 17.86
CA ALA A 109 11.25 22.98 17.35
C ALA A 109 10.61 23.78 16.21
N GLU A 110 10.64 25.11 16.28
CA GLU A 110 10.13 26.00 15.23
C GLU A 110 10.87 25.79 13.91
N GLN A 111 12.21 25.73 13.94
CA GLN A 111 13.03 25.48 12.75
C GLN A 111 12.76 24.10 12.15
N HIS A 112 12.65 23.07 12.99
CA HIS A 112 12.31 21.73 12.55
C HIS A 112 10.93 21.68 11.90
N GLN A 113 9.90 22.25 12.56
CA GLN A 113 8.54 22.26 12.06
C GLN A 113 8.40 23.10 10.79
N GLY A 114 9.14 24.21 10.65
CA GLY A 114 9.17 25.02 9.43
C GLY A 114 9.50 24.19 8.19
N SER A 115 10.59 23.43 8.24
CA SER A 115 10.99 22.52 7.15
C SER A 115 9.97 21.39 6.92
N MET A 116 9.49 20.76 8.00
CA MET A 116 8.53 19.66 7.93
C MET A 116 7.19 20.06 7.33
N THR A 117 6.73 21.27 7.61
CA THR A 117 5.40 21.76 7.20
C THR A 117 5.39 22.49 5.87
N HIS A 118 6.45 23.23 5.53
CA HIS A 118 6.44 24.09 4.34
C HIS A 118 7.33 23.60 3.21
N ILE A 119 8.41 22.86 3.52
CA ILE A 119 9.42 22.51 2.52
C ILE A 119 9.30 21.07 2.04
N PHE A 120 9.25 20.09 2.94
CA PHE A 120 9.17 18.69 2.54
C PHE A 120 7.85 18.24 1.86
N PRO A 121 6.64 18.72 2.21
CA PRO A 121 5.40 18.18 1.63
C PRO A 121 5.26 18.30 0.09
N PRO A 122 5.75 19.34 -0.60
CA PRO A 122 5.72 19.38 -2.06
C PRO A 122 6.78 18.50 -2.75
N HIS A 123 7.79 18.01 -2.01
CA HIS A 123 8.97 17.37 -2.59
C HIS A 123 9.25 15.95 -2.05
N CYS A 124 8.52 15.47 -1.04
CA CYS A 124 8.83 14.23 -0.33
C CYS A 124 7.57 13.44 0.07
N ALA A 125 7.67 12.11 0.11
CA ALA A 125 6.72 11.28 0.83
C ALA A 125 7.10 11.27 2.33
N ARG A 126 6.29 11.89 3.20
CA ARG A 126 6.46 11.76 4.66
C ARG A 126 6.30 10.31 5.11
N SER A 127 7.26 9.78 5.88
CA SER A 127 7.09 8.61 6.75
C SER A 127 7.01 9.11 8.19
N GLN A 128 5.90 8.83 8.87
CA GLN A 128 5.79 9.03 10.32
C GLN A 128 6.24 7.74 11.01
N ARG A 129 7.22 7.87 11.92
CA ARG A 129 7.86 6.83 12.76
C ARG A 129 9.04 6.08 12.11
N GLY A 130 10.23 6.52 12.50
CA GLY A 130 11.49 5.79 12.59
C GLY A 130 11.34 4.58 13.52
N GLY A 131 11.17 3.46 12.85
CA GLY A 131 10.99 2.12 13.40
C GLY A 131 10.75 1.14 12.26
N ASP A 132 10.05 1.58 11.21
CA ASP A 132 9.71 0.73 10.07
C ASP A 132 10.51 1.11 8.82
N PHE A 133 11.76 0.64 8.76
CA PHE A 133 12.31 0.26 7.46
C PHE A 133 11.50 -0.93 6.96
N ALA A 134 10.41 -0.65 6.23
CA ALA A 134 9.56 -1.62 5.52
C ALA A 134 9.54 -3.01 6.18
N SER A 135 8.90 -3.12 7.36
CA SER A 135 8.06 -4.29 7.54
C SER A 135 7.17 -4.32 6.32
N ALA A 136 7.31 -5.32 5.45
CA ALA A 136 6.40 -5.42 4.33
C ALA A 136 4.97 -5.35 4.90
N MET A 137 4.12 -4.54 4.29
CA MET A 137 2.78 -4.30 4.81
C MET A 137 1.85 -5.22 4.05
N ILE A 138 1.21 -6.16 4.74
CA ILE A 138 0.06 -6.88 4.18
C ILE A 138 -1.20 -6.11 4.52
N TYR A 139 -2.08 -5.95 3.52
CA TYR A 139 -3.38 -5.33 3.70
C TYR A 139 -4.44 -6.41 3.87
N ILE A 140 -5.12 -6.43 5.02
CA ILE A 140 -6.17 -7.40 5.35
C ILE A 140 -7.47 -6.64 5.58
N GLY A 141 -8.53 -7.08 4.89
CA GLY A 141 -9.82 -6.42 4.96
C GLY A 141 -11.00 -7.30 4.55
N LEU A 142 -12.19 -6.71 4.60
CA LEU A 142 -13.48 -7.34 4.32
C LEU A 142 -14.16 -6.71 3.08
N PRO A 143 -15.20 -7.35 2.49
CA PRO A 143 -16.02 -6.81 1.40
C PRO A 143 -16.75 -5.50 1.66
N GLN A 144 -16.79 -5.06 2.92
CA GLN A 144 -17.49 -3.88 3.39
C GLN A 144 -17.04 -3.56 4.82
N TRP A 145 -17.26 -2.34 5.27
CA TRP A 145 -16.89 -1.87 6.61
C TRP A 145 -18.06 -1.79 7.59
N SER A 146 -19.29 -2.11 7.17
CA SER A 146 -20.46 -2.08 8.05
C SER A 146 -21.45 -3.19 7.73
N HIS A 147 -22.09 -3.74 8.76
CA HIS A 147 -23.18 -4.72 8.63
C HIS A 147 -24.03 -4.70 9.91
N PRO A 148 -25.38 -4.84 9.84
CA PRO A 148 -26.23 -4.76 11.04
C PRO A 148 -25.87 -5.75 12.14
N LYS A 149 -25.45 -6.97 11.78
CA LYS A 149 -25.00 -7.98 12.76
C LYS A 149 -23.64 -7.65 13.39
N TRP A 150 -22.83 -6.78 12.79
CA TRP A 150 -21.53 -6.37 13.34
C TRP A 150 -21.65 -5.26 14.38
N VAL A 151 -22.80 -4.59 14.48
CA VAL A 151 -23.07 -3.58 15.51
C VAL A 151 -22.87 -4.16 16.92
N ARG A 152 -23.31 -5.42 17.12
CA ARG A 152 -23.13 -6.14 18.39
C ARG A 152 -21.66 -6.47 18.70
N LEU A 153 -20.82 -6.47 17.67
CA LEU A 153 -19.37 -6.68 17.75
C LEU A 153 -18.61 -5.36 17.90
N GLY A 154 -19.30 -4.22 18.06
CA GLY A 154 -18.67 -2.91 18.19
C GLY A 154 -18.18 -2.30 16.87
N ILE A 155 -18.55 -2.87 15.71
CA ILE A 155 -18.23 -2.30 14.39
C ILE A 155 -19.50 -1.63 13.84
N THR A 156 -19.69 -0.36 14.19
CA THR A 156 -20.83 0.48 13.80
C THR A 156 -20.45 1.54 12.76
N SER A 157 -19.16 1.85 12.66
CA SER A 157 -18.63 2.90 11.78
C SER A 157 -17.36 2.45 11.05
N LEU A 158 -16.97 3.21 10.03
CA LEU A 158 -15.68 3.01 9.35
C LEU A 158 -14.49 3.28 10.29
N GLU A 159 -14.62 4.21 11.24
CA GLU A 159 -13.58 4.47 12.22
C GLU A 159 -13.32 3.24 13.10
N GLU A 160 -14.38 2.61 13.61
CA GLU A 160 -14.26 1.37 14.39
C GLU A 160 -13.74 0.22 13.54
N TYR A 161 -14.21 0.08 12.29
CA TYR A 161 -13.67 -0.91 11.36
C TYR A 161 -12.16 -0.71 11.13
N ALA A 162 -11.70 0.53 10.95
CA ALA A 162 -10.30 0.87 10.69
C ALA A 162 -9.38 0.64 11.91
N ARG A 163 -9.93 0.42 13.10
CA ARG A 163 -9.16 -0.04 14.28
C ARG A 163 -8.81 -1.53 14.20
N HIS A 164 -9.53 -2.29 13.40
CA HIS A 164 -9.40 -3.75 13.27
C HIS A 164 -8.74 -4.18 11.97
N PHE A 165 -8.97 -3.44 10.90
CA PHE A 165 -8.49 -3.75 9.55
C PHE A 165 -7.77 -2.54 8.96
N ASN A 166 -6.74 -2.79 8.14
CA ASN A 166 -5.98 -1.73 7.47
C ASN A 166 -6.43 -1.51 6.01
N CYS A 167 -7.39 -2.29 5.50
CA CYS A 167 -8.01 -2.03 4.22
C CYS A 167 -9.47 -2.47 4.14
N VAL A 168 -10.16 -2.03 3.07
CA VAL A 168 -11.52 -2.50 2.76
C VAL A 168 -11.75 -2.60 1.25
N GLU A 169 -12.42 -3.68 0.82
CA GLU A 169 -12.90 -3.83 -0.56
C GLU A 169 -14.24 -3.11 -0.69
N GLY A 170 -14.23 -1.83 -1.08
CA GLY A 170 -15.44 -1.01 -1.15
C GLY A 170 -16.29 -1.31 -2.38
N ASN A 171 -17.50 -1.84 -2.18
CA ASN A 171 -18.51 -1.98 -3.24
C ASN A 171 -19.29 -0.69 -3.54
N THR A 172 -19.23 0.32 -2.68
CA THR A 172 -20.07 1.52 -2.75
C THR A 172 -19.99 2.21 -4.11
N THR A 173 -18.76 2.37 -4.63
CA THR A 173 -18.48 3.01 -5.92
C THR A 173 -18.97 2.22 -7.13
N LEU A 174 -19.22 0.91 -6.98
CA LEU A 174 -19.81 0.09 -8.05
C LEU A 174 -21.22 0.58 -8.40
N TYR A 175 -21.97 1.02 -7.38
CA TYR A 175 -23.38 1.39 -7.51
C TYR A 175 -23.59 2.89 -7.65
N ALA A 176 -22.80 3.71 -6.95
CA ALA A 176 -22.92 5.16 -6.99
C ALA A 176 -21.58 5.84 -6.67
N LEU A 177 -21.30 6.95 -7.35
CA LEU A 177 -20.17 7.81 -7.00
C LEU A 177 -20.47 8.55 -5.69
N PRO A 178 -19.59 8.48 -4.67
CA PRO A 178 -19.78 9.21 -3.44
C PRO A 178 -19.58 10.70 -3.66
N LYS A 179 -20.34 11.52 -2.91
CA LYS A 179 -20.16 12.97 -2.90
C LYS A 179 -18.86 13.35 -2.17
N ALA A 180 -18.30 14.52 -2.48
CA ALA A 180 -17.04 14.99 -1.92
C ALA A 180 -17.05 15.10 -0.37
N ASP A 181 -18.19 15.40 0.24
CA ASP A 181 -18.33 15.46 1.70
C ASP A 181 -18.30 14.08 2.36
N ILE A 182 -18.82 13.05 1.68
CA ILE A 182 -18.77 11.64 2.12
C ILE A 182 -17.33 11.16 2.06
N VAL A 183 -16.67 11.42 0.94
CA VAL A 183 -15.25 11.15 0.67
C VAL A 183 -14.36 11.76 1.77
N ALA A 184 -14.57 13.03 2.12
CA ALA A 184 -13.81 13.72 3.17
C ALA A 184 -14.07 13.11 4.57
N ARG A 185 -15.32 12.71 4.86
CA ARG A 185 -15.66 12.02 6.12
C ARG A 185 -14.97 10.66 6.24
N TRP A 186 -14.91 9.88 5.17
CA TRP A 186 -14.19 8.61 5.19
C TRP A 186 -12.72 8.80 5.51
N GLN A 187 -12.07 9.80 4.90
CA GLN A 187 -10.67 10.11 5.21
C GLN A 187 -10.46 10.50 6.66
N ALA A 188 -11.33 11.34 7.23
CA ALA A 188 -11.24 11.76 8.62
C ALA A 188 -11.44 10.61 9.63
N GLN A 189 -12.08 9.51 9.21
CA GLN A 189 -12.33 8.32 10.03
C GLN A 189 -11.24 7.26 9.89
N THR A 190 -10.24 7.46 9.03
CA THR A 190 -9.19 6.47 8.74
C THR A 190 -7.79 7.06 8.92
N THR A 191 -6.80 6.21 9.10
CA THR A 191 -5.39 6.64 9.15
C THR A 191 -4.80 6.80 7.74
N ASP A 192 -3.66 7.48 7.64
CA ASP A 192 -2.89 7.60 6.39
C ASP A 192 -2.40 6.24 5.83
N THR A 193 -2.32 5.23 6.70
CA THR A 193 -1.92 3.85 6.35
C THR A 193 -3.10 2.99 5.91
N PHE A 194 -4.35 3.43 6.11
CA PHE A 194 -5.52 2.69 5.67
C PHE A 194 -5.68 2.75 4.15
N ARG A 195 -6.17 1.66 3.53
CA ARG A 195 -6.36 1.58 2.08
C ARG A 195 -7.78 1.23 1.69
N PHE A 196 -8.30 1.95 0.69
CA PHE A 196 -9.57 1.63 0.06
C PHE A 196 -9.35 0.97 -1.30
N CYS A 197 -9.89 -0.23 -1.47
CA CYS A 197 -9.90 -0.93 -2.75
C CYS A 197 -11.29 -0.84 -3.37
N PHE A 198 -11.53 0.23 -4.12
CA PHE A 198 -12.84 0.51 -4.72
C PHE A 198 -13.05 -0.19 -6.05
N LYS A 199 -14.29 -0.57 -6.33
CA LYS A 199 -14.65 -1.08 -7.65
C LYS A 199 -14.95 0.05 -8.61
N PHE A 200 -14.54 -0.10 -9.86
CA PHE A 200 -15.01 0.79 -10.91
C PHE A 200 -16.56 0.75 -10.98
N PRO A 201 -17.22 1.92 -11.13
CA PRO A 201 -18.65 1.98 -11.36
C PRO A 201 -19.16 0.99 -12.39
N ALA A 202 -20.35 0.42 -12.17
CA ALA A 202 -20.97 -0.50 -13.12
C ALA A 202 -21.24 0.17 -14.48
N THR A 203 -21.37 1.49 -14.51
CA THR A 203 -21.46 2.27 -15.76
C THR A 203 -20.21 2.11 -16.63
N ILE A 204 -19.03 2.00 -16.02
CA ILE A 204 -17.74 1.79 -16.70
C ILE A 204 -17.52 0.30 -17.01
N SER A 205 -17.59 -0.55 -15.99
CA SER A 205 -17.18 -1.95 -16.09
C SER A 205 -18.21 -2.85 -16.77
N HIS A 206 -19.51 -2.60 -16.59
CA HIS A 206 -20.59 -3.46 -17.08
C HIS A 206 -21.36 -2.84 -18.26
N LYS A 207 -21.78 -1.58 -18.15
CA LYS A 207 -22.62 -0.93 -19.18
C LYS A 207 -21.80 -0.51 -20.40
N ALA A 208 -20.74 0.25 -20.19
CA ALA A 208 -19.82 0.66 -21.25
C ALA A 208 -18.84 -0.46 -21.66
N ALA A 209 -18.71 -1.50 -20.82
CA ALA A 209 -17.78 -2.61 -21.02
C ALA A 209 -16.37 -2.10 -21.37
N LEU A 210 -15.91 -1.08 -20.63
CA LEU A 210 -14.62 -0.38 -20.77
C LEU A 210 -14.41 0.42 -22.06
N ARG A 211 -15.42 0.56 -22.91
CA ARG A 211 -15.29 1.24 -24.20
C ARG A 211 -15.93 2.63 -24.13
N ASN A 212 -15.28 3.62 -24.74
CA ASN A 212 -15.80 5.00 -24.85
C ASN A 212 -16.31 5.56 -23.51
N CYS A 213 -15.52 5.40 -22.46
CA CYS A 213 -15.92 5.70 -21.08
C CYS A 213 -15.00 6.72 -20.39
N ASP A 214 -14.22 7.46 -21.17
CA ASP A 214 -13.22 8.40 -20.68
C ASP A 214 -13.81 9.46 -19.75
N ASP A 215 -14.98 10.01 -20.08
CA ASP A 215 -15.69 10.99 -19.22
C ASP A 215 -16.10 10.38 -17.88
N LEU A 216 -16.59 9.13 -17.88
CA LEU A 216 -16.99 8.41 -16.66
C LEU A 216 -15.78 8.10 -15.78
N VAL A 217 -14.65 7.73 -16.42
CA VAL A 217 -13.37 7.51 -15.75
C VAL A 217 -12.89 8.81 -15.11
N GLN A 218 -12.87 9.91 -15.86
CA GLN A 218 -12.50 11.22 -15.35
C GLN A 218 -13.40 11.65 -14.18
N GLU A 219 -14.72 11.45 -14.28
CA GLU A 219 -15.65 11.76 -13.19
C GLU A 219 -15.34 10.92 -11.95
N PHE A 220 -15.13 9.61 -12.11
CA PHE A 220 -14.74 8.73 -11.01
C PHE A 220 -13.46 9.23 -10.31
N PHE A 221 -12.40 9.54 -11.06
CA PHE A 221 -11.16 10.07 -10.51
C PHE A 221 -11.29 11.51 -9.98
N LEU A 222 -12.15 12.37 -10.53
CA LEU A 222 -12.36 13.71 -9.99
C LEU A 222 -13.08 13.67 -8.64
N CYS A 223 -14.10 12.82 -8.52
CA CYS A 223 -14.84 12.61 -7.28
C CYS A 223 -14.02 11.87 -6.22
N ALA A 224 -13.26 10.85 -6.63
CA ALA A 224 -12.45 10.03 -5.74
C ALA A 224 -11.09 10.69 -5.41
N CYS A 225 -10.39 11.30 -6.36
CA CYS A 225 -8.94 11.51 -6.26
C CYS A 225 -8.47 12.92 -5.94
N ARG A 226 -9.28 13.98 -6.08
CA ARG A 226 -8.85 15.34 -5.69
C ARG A 226 -8.49 15.49 -4.22
N ARG A 227 -8.85 14.51 -3.37
CA ARG A 227 -8.51 14.48 -1.93
C ARG A 227 -7.78 13.21 -1.48
N TRP A 228 -7.81 12.11 -2.25
CA TRP A 228 -7.30 10.79 -1.84
C TRP A 228 -5.84 10.51 -2.22
N ASN A 229 -4.98 11.53 -2.21
CA ASN A 229 -3.62 11.50 -2.77
C ASN A 229 -2.66 10.42 -2.20
N ARG A 230 -3.11 9.59 -1.24
CA ARG A 230 -2.34 8.52 -0.58
C ARG A 230 -3.12 7.24 -0.23
N ALA A 231 -4.44 7.18 -0.42
CA ALA A 231 -5.30 6.13 0.17
C ALA A 231 -5.94 5.15 -0.85
N LEU A 232 -5.73 5.37 -2.14
CA LEU A 232 -6.22 4.50 -3.20
C LEU A 232 -5.13 3.57 -3.69
N ASP A 233 -5.20 2.33 -3.22
CA ASP A 233 -4.53 1.22 -3.88
C ASP A 233 -5.60 0.24 -4.34
N ASN A 234 -5.40 -0.33 -5.53
CA ASN A 234 -6.17 -1.45 -6.05
C ASN A 234 -7.64 -1.12 -6.33
N THR A 235 -7.88 -0.16 -7.23
CA THR A 235 -9.20 -0.09 -7.84
C THR A 235 -9.42 -1.32 -8.73
N GLY A 236 -10.40 -2.14 -8.35
CA GLY A 236 -10.67 -3.44 -8.97
C GLY A 236 -11.77 -3.36 -10.00
N CYS A 237 -11.53 -3.86 -11.22
CA CYS A 237 -12.62 -4.20 -12.13
C CYS A 237 -13.04 -5.66 -11.88
N ASN A 238 -14.22 -5.87 -11.30
CA ASN A 238 -14.86 -7.18 -11.35
C ASN A 238 -15.65 -7.28 -12.64
N TYR A 239 -15.20 -8.17 -13.53
CA TYR A 239 -15.91 -8.40 -14.77
C TYR A 239 -16.97 -9.49 -14.62
N PRO A 240 -18.15 -9.31 -15.24
CA PRO A 240 -19.16 -10.37 -15.30
C PRO A 240 -18.65 -11.55 -16.15
N ARG A 241 -19.34 -12.70 -16.07
CA ARG A 241 -19.06 -13.91 -16.89
C ARG A 241 -18.97 -13.65 -18.40
N LEU A 242 -19.55 -12.55 -18.88
CA LEU A 242 -19.59 -12.16 -20.29
C LEU A 242 -18.24 -11.65 -20.81
N PHE A 243 -17.33 -11.19 -19.94
CA PHE A 243 -15.99 -10.77 -20.36
C PHE A 243 -15.14 -11.99 -20.71
N SER A 244 -14.74 -12.09 -21.97
CA SER A 244 -14.05 -13.25 -22.55
C SER A 244 -12.68 -12.85 -23.09
N PRO A 245 -11.80 -13.80 -23.45
CA PRO A 245 -10.51 -13.48 -24.08
C PRO A 245 -10.60 -12.54 -25.29
N ARG A 246 -11.74 -12.50 -25.99
CA ARG A 246 -12.02 -11.58 -27.11
C ARG A 246 -12.01 -10.11 -26.70
N ASP A 247 -12.24 -9.82 -25.42
CA ASP A 247 -12.35 -8.45 -24.89
C ASP A 247 -11.02 -7.90 -24.38
N LEU A 248 -9.94 -8.71 -24.41
CA LEU A 248 -8.61 -8.28 -23.97
C LEU A 248 -8.12 -6.99 -24.66
N PRO A 249 -8.32 -6.76 -25.98
CA PRO A 249 -7.91 -5.50 -26.61
C PRO A 249 -8.57 -4.27 -25.98
N ALA A 250 -9.86 -4.35 -25.63
CA ALA A 250 -10.57 -3.26 -24.96
C ALA A 250 -10.07 -3.05 -23.53
N LEU A 251 -9.76 -4.14 -22.81
CA LEU A 251 -9.13 -4.06 -21.49
C LEU A 251 -7.76 -3.37 -21.56
N TRP A 252 -6.92 -3.71 -22.53
CA TRP A 252 -5.60 -3.10 -22.70
C TRP A 252 -5.69 -1.61 -22.99
N GLN A 253 -6.53 -1.23 -23.95
CA GLN A 253 -6.76 0.18 -24.26
C GLN A 253 -7.25 0.96 -23.02
N PHE A 254 -8.18 0.38 -22.26
CA PHE A 254 -8.67 0.98 -21.02
C PHE A 254 -7.56 1.14 -19.99
N LEU A 255 -6.82 0.07 -19.65
CA LEU A 255 -5.74 0.11 -18.65
C LEU A 255 -4.59 1.05 -19.08
N ASP A 256 -4.32 1.15 -20.37
CA ASP A 256 -3.28 2.03 -20.91
C ASP A 256 -3.66 3.50 -20.73
N ALA A 257 -4.94 3.85 -20.83
CA ALA A 257 -5.47 5.19 -20.62
C ALA A 257 -5.62 5.60 -19.13
N LEU A 258 -5.59 4.64 -18.20
CA LEU A 258 -5.76 4.95 -16.77
C LEU A 258 -4.56 5.74 -16.19
N PRO A 259 -4.80 6.64 -15.20
CA PRO A 259 -3.73 7.37 -14.53
C PRO A 259 -2.73 6.43 -13.84
N LYS A 260 -1.42 6.64 -14.05
CA LYS A 260 -0.38 5.72 -13.55
C LYS A 260 -0.02 5.88 -12.07
N CYS A 261 -0.57 6.90 -11.40
CA CYS A 261 -0.36 7.13 -9.97
C CYS A 261 -1.20 6.22 -9.06
N PHE A 262 -2.03 5.32 -9.63
CA PHE A 262 -2.81 4.35 -8.86
C PHE A 262 -2.42 2.91 -9.20
N THR A 263 -2.68 2.04 -8.22
CA THR A 263 -2.57 0.60 -8.38
C THR A 263 -3.91 0.02 -8.86
N TYR A 264 -3.87 -0.92 -9.81
CA TYR A 264 -5.06 -1.53 -10.41
C TYR A 264 -5.10 -3.04 -10.22
N GLY A 265 -6.33 -3.57 -10.09
CA GLY A 265 -6.60 -5.01 -10.01
C GLY A 265 -7.64 -5.44 -11.06
N VAL A 266 -7.41 -6.58 -11.72
CA VAL A 266 -8.37 -7.17 -12.66
C VAL A 266 -8.82 -8.55 -12.16
N GLU A 267 -10.12 -8.70 -11.96
CA GLU A 267 -10.75 -10.00 -11.68
C GLU A 267 -11.50 -10.51 -12.90
N VAL A 268 -11.09 -11.68 -13.39
CA VAL A 268 -11.77 -12.40 -14.48
C VAL A 268 -12.51 -13.62 -13.95
N ARG A 269 -13.60 -13.98 -14.64
CA ARG A 269 -14.48 -15.11 -14.25
C ARG A 269 -14.69 -16.15 -15.35
N HIS A 270 -14.19 -15.89 -16.55
CA HIS A 270 -14.36 -16.76 -17.70
C HIS A 270 -13.38 -17.95 -17.64
N PRO A 271 -13.83 -19.21 -17.82
CA PRO A 271 -13.00 -20.42 -17.69
C PRO A 271 -11.71 -20.41 -18.52
N ASP A 272 -11.74 -19.83 -19.72
CA ASP A 272 -10.56 -19.75 -20.60
C ASP A 272 -9.35 -19.05 -19.96
N PHE A 273 -9.57 -18.14 -19.01
CA PHE A 273 -8.50 -17.49 -18.25
C PHE A 273 -7.90 -18.36 -17.14
N PHE A 274 -8.37 -19.58 -16.98
CA PHE A 274 -7.92 -20.57 -16.00
C PHE A 274 -7.57 -21.92 -16.65
N ALA A 275 -7.65 -22.02 -17.98
CA ALA A 275 -7.43 -23.25 -18.72
C ALA A 275 -5.94 -23.55 -18.99
N LYS A 276 -5.00 -22.71 -18.51
CA LYS A 276 -3.56 -22.77 -18.81
C LYS A 276 -3.21 -22.72 -20.31
N GLY A 277 -4.17 -22.32 -21.15
CA GLY A 277 -4.00 -22.12 -22.58
C GLY A 277 -3.52 -20.71 -22.94
N GLU A 278 -3.52 -20.41 -24.23
CA GLU A 278 -3.06 -19.12 -24.78
C GLU A 278 -3.78 -17.92 -24.16
N ALA A 279 -5.11 -18.02 -23.97
CA ALA A 279 -5.92 -16.95 -23.39
C ALA A 279 -5.44 -16.53 -21.98
N GLU A 280 -5.11 -17.49 -21.13
CA GLU A 280 -4.57 -17.22 -19.79
C GLU A 280 -3.15 -16.62 -19.86
N GLN A 281 -2.31 -17.13 -20.77
CA GLN A 281 -0.95 -16.62 -20.94
C GLN A 281 -0.95 -15.17 -21.45
N LEU A 282 -1.78 -14.86 -22.44
CA LEU A 282 -1.97 -13.51 -22.97
C LEU A 282 -2.48 -12.55 -21.89
N PHE A 283 -3.45 -12.99 -21.10
CA PHE A 283 -3.99 -12.20 -20.00
C PHE A 283 -2.93 -11.91 -18.93
N ASN A 284 -2.22 -12.94 -18.43
CA ASN A 284 -1.19 -12.76 -17.40
C ASN A 284 -0.03 -11.88 -17.89
N ARG A 285 0.42 -12.09 -19.13
CA ARG A 285 1.50 -11.30 -19.73
C ARG A 285 1.09 -9.84 -19.91
N GLY A 286 -0.11 -9.59 -20.46
CA GLY A 286 -0.60 -8.23 -20.68
C GLY A 286 -0.80 -7.45 -19.39
N LEU A 287 -1.20 -8.13 -18.30
CA LEU A 287 -1.24 -7.53 -16.96
C LEU A 287 0.17 -7.22 -16.43
N HIS A 288 1.11 -8.16 -16.59
CA HIS A 288 2.48 -8.00 -16.11
C HIS A 288 3.21 -6.84 -16.79
N GLU A 289 3.11 -6.74 -18.12
CA GLU A 289 3.67 -5.63 -18.90
C GLU A 289 3.18 -4.25 -18.46
N ARG A 290 1.96 -4.18 -17.89
CA ARG A 290 1.31 -2.94 -17.44
C ARG A 290 1.44 -2.69 -15.93
N GLY A 291 2.07 -3.60 -15.19
CA GLY A 291 2.13 -3.51 -13.72
C GLY A 291 0.75 -3.59 -13.04
N VAL A 292 -0.21 -4.31 -13.65
CA VAL A 292 -1.57 -4.48 -13.10
C VAL A 292 -1.71 -5.81 -12.40
N ASN A 293 -2.38 -5.84 -11.24
CA ASN A 293 -2.54 -7.05 -10.44
C ASN A 293 -3.66 -7.93 -10.99
N ARG A 294 -3.42 -9.24 -11.06
CA ARG A 294 -4.47 -10.25 -11.20
C ARG A 294 -5.11 -10.46 -9.84
N VAL A 295 -6.43 -10.25 -9.75
CA VAL A 295 -7.21 -10.62 -8.57
C VAL A 295 -7.41 -12.12 -8.56
N ILE A 296 -6.94 -12.77 -7.50
CA ILE A 296 -7.03 -14.20 -7.33
C ILE A 296 -8.26 -14.53 -6.48
N LEU A 297 -9.31 -15.00 -7.15
CA LEU A 297 -10.52 -15.44 -6.50
C LEU A 297 -10.37 -16.90 -6.05
N ASP A 298 -10.41 -17.14 -4.74
CA ASP A 298 -10.51 -18.47 -4.18
C ASP A 298 -11.92 -18.73 -3.68
N SER A 299 -12.69 -19.48 -4.47
CA SER A 299 -14.05 -19.91 -4.12
C SER A 299 -14.13 -21.41 -3.81
N ARG A 300 -12.98 -22.08 -3.60
CA ARG A 300 -12.97 -23.51 -3.25
C ARG A 300 -13.83 -23.81 -2.01
N PRO A 301 -13.79 -23.03 -0.92
CA PRO A 301 -14.63 -23.31 0.25
C PRO A 301 -16.12 -23.25 -0.07
N VAL A 302 -16.58 -22.22 -0.79
CA VAL A 302 -17.99 -22.10 -1.21
C VAL A 302 -18.47 -23.32 -2.00
N HIS A 303 -17.65 -23.82 -2.93
CA HIS A 303 -18.02 -24.97 -3.77
C HIS A 303 -17.80 -26.33 -3.11
N ALA A 304 -17.01 -26.38 -2.03
CA ALA A 304 -16.82 -27.59 -1.21
C ALA A 304 -17.89 -27.71 -0.10
N ALA A 305 -18.54 -26.61 0.27
CA ALA A 305 -19.59 -26.58 1.27
C ALA A 305 -20.88 -27.28 0.80
N ILE A 306 -21.57 -27.91 1.75
CA ILE A 306 -22.87 -28.53 1.51
C ILE A 306 -23.94 -27.41 1.45
N PRO A 307 -24.77 -27.33 0.38
CA PRO A 307 -25.72 -26.23 0.17
C PRO A 307 -26.99 -26.34 1.03
N HIS A 308 -26.83 -26.28 2.35
CA HIS A 308 -27.93 -26.42 3.32
C HIS A 308 -28.62 -25.07 3.64
N THR A 309 -27.94 -23.93 3.48
CA THR A 309 -28.52 -22.58 3.62
C THR A 309 -28.72 -21.89 2.27
N GLU A 310 -29.62 -20.91 2.20
CA GLU A 310 -29.81 -20.12 0.97
C GLU A 310 -28.59 -19.23 0.66
N ALA A 311 -27.85 -18.78 1.69
CA ALA A 311 -26.62 -18.01 1.51
C ALA A 311 -25.56 -18.82 0.76
N ILE A 312 -25.32 -20.08 1.14
CA ILE A 312 -24.40 -20.98 0.43
C ILE A 312 -24.88 -21.23 -1.00
N ARG A 313 -26.17 -21.56 -1.20
CA ARG A 313 -26.75 -21.79 -2.53
C ARG A 313 -26.57 -20.57 -3.45
N ASP A 314 -26.87 -19.39 -2.93
CA ASP A 314 -26.72 -18.14 -3.69
C ASP A 314 -25.26 -17.84 -4.04
N ALA A 315 -24.34 -18.04 -3.10
CA ALA A 315 -22.92 -17.91 -3.35
C ALA A 315 -22.43 -18.90 -4.41
N GLN A 316 -22.82 -20.18 -4.33
CA GLN A 316 -22.46 -21.19 -5.35
C GLN A 316 -23.00 -20.84 -6.74
N ARG A 317 -24.20 -20.27 -6.85
CA ARG A 317 -24.75 -19.78 -8.13
C ARG A 317 -23.96 -18.61 -8.70
N LYS A 318 -23.60 -17.62 -7.86
CA LYS A 318 -22.98 -16.36 -8.29
C LYS A 318 -21.46 -16.45 -8.50
N LYS A 319 -20.76 -17.30 -7.75
CA LYS A 319 -19.29 -17.42 -7.81
C LYS A 319 -18.89 -18.47 -8.85
N PRO A 320 -17.97 -18.17 -9.78
CA PRO A 320 -17.52 -19.15 -10.78
C PRO A 320 -16.78 -20.31 -10.11
N LYS A 321 -16.99 -21.54 -10.59
CA LYS A 321 -16.19 -22.70 -10.18
C LYS A 321 -14.97 -22.79 -11.10
N VAL A 322 -13.91 -22.08 -10.73
CA VAL A 322 -12.65 -22.00 -11.49
C VAL A 322 -11.46 -22.44 -10.63
N PRO A 323 -10.40 -23.00 -11.23
CA PRO A 323 -9.15 -23.30 -10.54
C PRO A 323 -8.55 -22.06 -9.87
N VAL A 324 -7.87 -22.28 -8.74
CA VAL A 324 -7.13 -21.22 -8.04
C VAL A 324 -5.71 -21.19 -8.57
N HIS A 325 -5.39 -20.14 -9.33
CA HIS A 325 -4.05 -19.89 -9.83
C HIS A 325 -3.41 -18.74 -9.05
N ALA A 326 -2.49 -19.07 -8.15
CA ALA A 326 -1.73 -18.11 -7.36
C ALA A 326 -0.63 -17.46 -8.22
N VAL A 327 -1.01 -16.49 -9.04
CA VAL A 327 -0.13 -15.79 -9.99
C VAL A 327 0.06 -14.34 -9.55
N VAL A 328 1.33 -13.92 -9.44
CA VAL A 328 1.70 -12.52 -9.20
C VAL A 328 2.01 -11.87 -10.54
N THR A 329 1.24 -10.87 -10.92
CA THR A 329 1.47 -10.10 -12.16
C THR A 329 2.08 -8.73 -11.89
N ALA A 330 1.96 -8.20 -10.67
CA ALA A 330 2.51 -6.91 -10.26
C ALA A 330 2.80 -6.88 -8.74
N ASN A 331 3.19 -5.73 -8.21
CA ASN A 331 3.75 -5.59 -6.86
C ASN A 331 2.73 -5.67 -5.71
N HIS A 332 1.43 -5.81 -6.00
CA HIS A 332 0.36 -5.80 -4.99
C HIS A 332 -0.61 -6.98 -5.19
N PRO A 333 -0.14 -8.24 -5.07
CA PRO A 333 -0.96 -9.41 -5.35
C PRO A 333 -2.21 -9.43 -4.47
N MET A 334 -3.37 -9.71 -5.09
CA MET A 334 -4.66 -9.65 -4.40
C MET A 334 -5.29 -11.03 -4.30
N VAL A 335 -5.60 -11.45 -3.08
CA VAL A 335 -6.34 -12.68 -2.79
C VAL A 335 -7.71 -12.31 -2.27
N ARG A 336 -8.75 -12.85 -2.92
CA ARG A 336 -10.13 -12.81 -2.43
C ARG A 336 -10.52 -14.23 -2.02
N PHE A 337 -10.33 -14.53 -0.75
CA PHE A 337 -10.69 -15.83 -0.18
C PHE A 337 -12.16 -15.79 0.24
N ILE A 338 -12.98 -16.58 -0.46
CA ILE A 338 -14.40 -16.71 -0.16
C ILE A 338 -14.58 -18.01 0.63
N GLY A 339 -14.68 -17.86 1.96
CA GLY A 339 -14.95 -18.95 2.88
C GLY A 339 -16.34 -19.55 2.70
N SER A 340 -16.65 -20.55 3.52
CA SER A 340 -17.98 -21.14 3.71
C SER A 340 -18.43 -20.96 5.16
N ASP A 341 -19.55 -21.59 5.52
CA ASP A 341 -20.02 -21.72 6.89
C ASP A 341 -19.31 -22.84 7.69
N ASP A 342 -18.35 -23.55 7.08
CA ASP A 342 -17.50 -24.55 7.75
C ASP A 342 -16.09 -23.98 8.02
N MET A 343 -15.86 -23.53 9.26
CA MET A 343 -14.61 -22.89 9.68
C MET A 343 -13.40 -23.84 9.69
N ALA A 344 -13.62 -25.14 9.94
CA ALA A 344 -12.56 -26.14 9.89
C ALA A 344 -12.12 -26.36 8.44
N GLN A 345 -13.08 -26.48 7.51
CA GLN A 345 -12.80 -26.57 6.08
C GLN A 345 -12.13 -25.29 5.55
N ASN A 346 -12.57 -24.11 6.01
CA ASN A 346 -11.94 -22.84 5.68
C ASN A 346 -10.46 -22.84 6.04
N SER A 347 -10.11 -23.23 7.28
CA SER A 347 -8.72 -23.31 7.75
C SER A 347 -7.88 -24.26 6.88
N ALA A 348 -8.39 -25.46 6.61
CA ALA A 348 -7.69 -26.46 5.80
C ALA A 348 -7.42 -25.96 4.36
N LEU A 349 -8.41 -25.31 3.73
CA LEU A 349 -8.26 -24.76 2.38
C LEU A 349 -7.41 -23.49 2.34
N PHE A 350 -7.39 -22.72 3.43
CA PHE A 350 -6.61 -21.50 3.57
C PHE A 350 -5.12 -21.76 3.81
N ALA A 351 -4.73 -22.93 4.32
CA ALA A 351 -3.33 -23.27 4.64
C ALA A 351 -2.34 -23.01 3.49
N VAL A 352 -2.75 -23.22 2.23
CA VAL A 352 -1.90 -22.93 1.05
C VAL A 352 -1.57 -21.44 0.91
N TRP A 353 -2.48 -20.56 1.36
CA TRP A 353 -2.29 -19.11 1.35
C TRP A 353 -1.30 -18.65 2.40
N LEU A 354 -1.20 -19.32 3.55
CA LEU A 354 -0.20 -18.99 4.58
C LEU A 354 1.22 -19.05 4.00
N THR A 355 1.53 -20.13 3.27
CA THR A 355 2.82 -20.29 2.59
C THR A 355 3.02 -19.24 1.49
N LYS A 356 1.99 -18.96 0.68
CA LYS A 356 2.09 -18.02 -0.44
C LYS A 356 2.21 -16.57 0.00
N LEU A 357 1.39 -16.15 0.96
CA LEU A 357 1.42 -14.80 1.50
C LEU A 357 2.75 -14.53 2.21
N SER A 358 3.26 -15.47 3.00
CA SER A 358 4.61 -15.39 3.59
C SER A 358 5.69 -15.21 2.53
N LEU A 359 5.67 -16.00 1.45
CA LEU A 359 6.62 -15.84 0.34
C LEU A 359 6.49 -14.47 -0.36
N TRP A 360 5.27 -14.04 -0.65
CA TRP A 360 5.01 -12.79 -1.37
C TRP A 360 5.33 -11.56 -0.55
N HIS A 361 5.15 -11.64 0.76
CA HIS A 361 5.42 -10.57 1.69
C HIS A 361 6.88 -10.09 1.61
N HIS A 362 7.84 -10.98 1.29
CA HIS A 362 9.24 -10.58 1.17
C HIS A 362 9.57 -9.72 -0.05
N THR A 363 8.73 -9.71 -1.09
CA THR A 363 9.05 -9.06 -2.38
C THR A 363 7.94 -8.18 -2.92
N THR A 364 6.76 -8.21 -2.32
CA THR A 364 5.55 -7.51 -2.75
C THR A 364 4.74 -7.07 -1.54
N THR A 365 3.63 -6.38 -1.79
CA THR A 365 2.70 -5.86 -0.77
C THR A 365 1.34 -6.54 -0.93
N PRO A 366 1.09 -7.70 -0.29
CA PRO A 366 -0.11 -8.49 -0.55
C PRO A 366 -1.38 -7.82 -0.03
N TYR A 367 -2.49 -8.05 -0.72
CA TYR A 367 -3.84 -7.71 -0.29
C TYR A 367 -4.64 -8.99 -0.08
N LEU A 368 -5.21 -9.17 1.10
CA LEU A 368 -6.07 -10.29 1.46
C LEU A 368 -7.46 -9.78 1.85
N PHE A 369 -8.46 -10.18 1.08
CA PHE A 369 -9.86 -9.95 1.41
C PHE A 369 -10.53 -11.25 1.83
N LEU A 370 -11.06 -11.26 3.05
CA LEU A 370 -11.81 -12.38 3.61
C LEU A 370 -13.30 -12.14 3.40
N HIS A 371 -13.94 -13.05 2.66
CA HIS A 371 -15.36 -13.00 2.34
C HIS A 371 -16.06 -14.25 2.84
N THR A 372 -17.34 -14.13 3.10
CA THR A 372 -18.24 -15.26 3.40
C THR A 372 -19.53 -15.14 2.57
N PRO A 373 -20.27 -16.24 2.39
CA PRO A 373 -21.56 -16.24 1.69
C PRO A 373 -22.61 -15.36 2.39
N ASP A 374 -22.71 -15.45 3.72
CA ASP A 374 -23.31 -14.42 4.58
C ASP A 374 -22.20 -13.56 5.17
N ILE A 375 -22.08 -12.32 4.71
CA ILE A 375 -21.04 -11.36 5.15
C ILE A 375 -21.05 -11.16 6.68
N ALA A 376 -22.18 -11.42 7.34
CA ALA A 376 -22.26 -11.43 8.80
C ALA A 376 -21.19 -12.29 9.47
N GLN A 377 -20.80 -13.41 8.84
CA GLN A 377 -19.84 -14.38 9.37
C GLN A 377 -18.38 -14.03 9.06
N ALA A 378 -18.11 -12.96 8.31
CA ALA A 378 -16.74 -12.59 7.96
C ALA A 378 -15.83 -12.36 9.19
N PRO A 379 -16.30 -11.75 10.31
CA PRO A 379 -15.50 -11.65 11.53
C PRO A 379 -15.15 -13.01 12.17
N GLU A 380 -16.07 -13.98 12.11
CA GLU A 380 -15.81 -15.35 12.61
C GLU A 380 -14.74 -16.05 11.76
N LEU A 381 -14.78 -15.85 10.43
CA LEU A 381 -13.73 -16.33 9.53
C LEU A 381 -12.37 -15.69 9.85
N VAL A 382 -12.35 -14.37 10.13
CA VAL A 382 -11.12 -13.67 10.54
C VAL A 382 -10.56 -14.28 11.82
N ASP A 383 -11.38 -14.43 12.85
CA ASP A 383 -10.99 -15.01 14.14
C ASP A 383 -10.43 -16.44 13.98
N THR A 384 -11.11 -17.26 13.17
CA THR A 384 -10.68 -18.63 12.84
C THR A 384 -9.27 -18.66 12.22
N LEU A 385 -9.00 -17.76 11.25
CA LEU A 385 -7.76 -17.80 10.47
C LEU A 385 -6.61 -16.98 11.09
N TRP A 386 -6.89 -16.08 12.04
CA TRP A 386 -5.91 -15.08 12.47
C TRP A 386 -4.70 -15.70 13.18
N ALA A 387 -4.91 -16.73 14.00
CA ALA A 387 -3.83 -17.38 14.73
C ALA A 387 -2.79 -17.96 13.75
N ASP A 388 -3.26 -18.66 12.72
CA ASP A 388 -2.42 -19.25 11.68
C ASP A 388 -1.78 -18.19 10.78
N LEU A 389 -2.54 -17.15 10.42
CA LEU A 389 -2.02 -15.99 9.70
C LEU A 389 -0.86 -15.34 10.46
N ARG A 390 -1.02 -15.08 11.75
CA ARG A 390 0.01 -14.47 12.61
C ARG A 390 1.22 -15.38 12.77
N ASN A 391 1.01 -16.69 12.83
CA ASN A 391 2.13 -17.65 12.86
C ASN A 391 2.95 -17.61 11.57
N ALA A 392 2.32 -17.40 10.42
CA ALA A 392 2.99 -17.28 9.13
C ALA A 392 3.56 -15.87 8.84
N LEU A 393 2.94 -14.85 9.42
CA LEU A 393 3.20 -13.41 9.21
C LEU A 393 3.11 -12.68 10.57
N PRO A 394 4.15 -12.73 11.42
CA PRO A 394 4.10 -12.15 12.77
C PRO A 394 3.80 -10.63 12.80
N GLU A 395 4.17 -9.93 11.74
CA GLU A 395 4.00 -8.49 11.58
C GLU A 395 2.54 -8.00 11.44
N ILE A 396 1.58 -8.90 11.19
CA ILE A 396 0.15 -8.52 11.15
C ILE A 396 -0.40 -8.09 12.51
N GLY A 397 0.34 -8.39 13.58
CA GLY A 397 0.01 -8.00 14.94
C GLY A 397 -1.04 -8.88 15.61
N SER A 398 -1.64 -8.36 16.68
CA SER A 398 -2.67 -9.05 17.45
C SER A 398 -3.95 -9.25 16.64
N ALA A 399 -4.68 -10.32 16.95
CA ALA A 399 -6.02 -10.52 16.42
C ALA A 399 -6.88 -9.28 16.62
N PRO A 400 -7.68 -8.89 15.61
CA PRO A 400 -8.72 -7.89 15.80
C PRO A 400 -9.53 -8.26 17.04
N SER A 401 -9.58 -7.37 18.03
CA SER A 401 -10.35 -7.59 19.27
C SER A 401 -11.86 -7.44 19.00
N ILE A 402 -12.38 -8.28 18.13
CA ILE A 402 -13.79 -8.35 17.78
C ILE A 402 -14.43 -9.22 18.88
N PRO A 403 -15.36 -8.69 19.69
CA PRO A 403 -15.95 -9.43 20.79
C PRO A 403 -16.57 -10.74 20.28
N GLN A 404 -16.10 -11.89 20.79
CA GLN A 404 -16.73 -13.17 20.51
C GLN A 404 -18.09 -13.23 21.21
N GLN A 405 -19.12 -13.66 20.49
CA GLN A 405 -20.45 -13.86 21.07
C GLN A 405 -20.41 -15.07 22.02
N SER A 406 -20.39 -14.83 23.33
CA SER A 406 -20.34 -15.89 24.34
C SER A 406 -21.73 -16.37 24.82
N SER A 407 -22.84 -15.86 24.29
CA SER A 407 -24.16 -16.48 24.48
C SER A 407 -25.25 -15.89 23.57
N LEU A 408 -26.20 -16.75 23.20
CA LEU A 408 -27.50 -16.40 22.65
C LEU A 408 -28.37 -15.94 23.83
N PHE A 409 -28.63 -14.64 23.93
CA PHE A 409 -29.79 -14.12 24.65
C PHE A 409 -30.84 -13.67 23.64
#